data_AF-A0A9D2X5T8-F1
#
_entry.id   AF-A0A9D2X5T8-F1
#
_cell.length_a   1.000
_cell.length_b   1.000
_cell.length_c   1.000
_cell.angle_alpha   90.00
_cell.angle_beta   90.00
_cell.angle_gamma   90.00
#
_symmetry.space_group_name_H-M   'P 1'
#
loop_
_entity.id
_entity.type
_entity.pdbx_description
1 polymer ?
#
loop_
_entity_poly.entity_id
_entity_poly.type
_entity_poly.pdbx_seq_one_letter_code
_entity_poly.pdbx_strand_id
1 'polypeptide(L)' 'MNIYDKKVVKCVICEKSIGEVNYDAEIIFPRCGECSDPKPHINDSIIPLERNYNFPKKQVINTLAS' A
#
# COMPACT_ATOMS: atom_id res chain seq x y z
N MET A 1 26.25 11.32 -19.64
CA MET A 1 25.00 11.17 -18.87
C MET A 1 24.14 12.38 -19.17
N ASN A 2 22.95 12.18 -19.75
CA ASN A 2 22.05 13.27 -20.14
C ASN A 2 21.04 13.50 -19.01
N ILE A 3 20.95 14.73 -18.52
CA ILE A 3 20.09 15.10 -17.37
C ILE A 3 18.59 15.02 -17.69
N TYR A 4 18.23 14.86 -18.97
CA TYR A 4 16.85 14.68 -19.40
C TYR A 4 16.45 13.21 -19.53
N ASP A 5 17.38 12.26 -19.35
CA ASP A 5 17.06 10.85 -19.41
C ASP A 5 16.17 10.49 -18.21
N LYS A 6 15.11 9.74 -18.48
CA LYS A 6 14.20 9.20 -17.46
C LYS A 6 14.30 7.70 -17.43
N LYS A 7 14.05 7.11 -16.27
CA LYS A 7 13.91 5.67 -16.08
C LYS A 7 12.50 5.34 -15.61
N VAL A 8 11.97 4.23 -16.12
CA VAL A 8 10.69 3.69 -15.67
C VAL A 8 10.87 3.05 -14.30
N VAL A 9 10.01 3.44 -13.36
CA VAL A 9 9.91 2.84 -12.04
C VAL A 9 8.91 1.69 -12.10
N LYS A 10 9.35 0.52 -11.66
CA LYS A 10 8.50 -0.67 -11.55
C LYS A 10 8.26 -1.00 -10.09
N CYS A 11 7.08 -1.54 -9.80
CA CYS A 11 6.79 -2.08 -8.47
C CYS A 11 7.68 -3.29 -8.18
N VAL A 12 8.30 -3.31 -7.00
CA VAL A 12 9.16 -4.44 -6.57
C VAL A 12 8.38 -5.75 -6.35
N ILE A 13 7.05 -5.68 -6.18
CA ILE A 13 6.21 -6.84 -5.88
C ILE A 13 5.59 -7.42 -7.15
N CYS A 14 4.95 -6.59 -7.97
CA CYS A 14 4.19 -7.05 -9.15
C CYS A 14 4.79 -6.62 -10.49
N GLU A 15 5.95 -5.94 -10.49
CA GLU A 15 6.68 -5.45 -11.67
C GLU A 15 5.93 -4.48 -12.58
N LYS A 16 4.69 -4.11 -12.22
CA LYS A 16 3.88 -3.10 -12.91
C LYS A 16 4.61 -1.78 -12.95
N SER A 17 4.58 -1.10 -14.10
CA SER A 17 5.08 0.27 -14.24
C SER A 17 4.25 1.22 -13.37
N ILE A 18 4.93 1.96 -12.50
CA ILE A 18 4.33 2.96 -11.61
C ILE A 18 4.38 4.34 -12.27
N GLY A 19 5.48 4.64 -12.98
CA GLY A 19 5.71 5.92 -13.62
C GLY A 19 7.16 6.08 -14.07
N GLU A 20 7.58 7.32 -14.30
CA GLU A 20 8.94 7.67 -14.73
C GLU A 20 9.55 8.70 -13.78
N VAL A 21 10.85 8.55 -13.51
CA VAL A 21 11.63 9.52 -12.73
C VAL A 21 12.93 9.85 -13.46
N ASN A 22 13.58 10.92 -13.05
CA ASN A 22 14.89 11.27 -13.58
C ASN A 22 15.88 10.11 -13.35
N TYR A 23 16.80 9.92 -14.29
CA TYR A 23 17.72 8.80 -14.26
C TYR A 23 18.58 8.76 -12.99
N ASP A 24 18.96 9.93 -12.46
CA ASP A 24 19.77 10.14 -11.25
C ASP A 24 18.98 10.01 -9.94
N ALA A 25 17.65 9.93 -9.98
CA ALA A 25 16.83 9.78 -8.78
C ALA A 25 17.08 8.42 -8.09
N GLU A 26 17.33 8.45 -6.79
CA GLU A 26 17.39 7.24 -5.96
C GLU A 26 15.96 6.79 -5.59
N ILE A 27 15.65 5.52 -5.82
CA ILE A 27 14.32 4.95 -5.56
C ILE A 27 14.49 3.78 -4.59
N ILE A 28 13.80 3.86 -3.45
CA ILE A 28 13.88 2.85 -2.39
C ILE A 28 12.51 2.16 -2.28
N PHE A 29 12.49 0.84 -2.43
CA PHE A 29 11.30 -0.02 -2.31
C PHE A 29 10.03 0.51 -3.00
N PRO A 30 10.06 0.79 -4.32
CA PRO A 30 8.89 1.30 -5.02
C PRO A 30 7.74 0.28 -5.02
N ARG A 31 6.56 0.71 -4.59
CA ARG A 31 5.32 -0.10 -4.60
C ARG A 31 4.22 0.62 -5.37
N CYS A 32 3.44 -0.12 -6.15
CA CYS A 32 2.22 0.41 -6.73
C CYS A 32 1.11 0.49 -5.67
N GLY A 33 0.04 1.25 -5.94
CA GLY A 33 -1.05 1.46 -4.98
C GLY A 33 -1.69 0.16 -4.46
N GLU A 34 -1.84 -0.84 -5.32
CA GLU A 34 -2.40 -2.16 -4.97
C GLU A 34 -1.47 -2.94 -4.02
N CYS A 35 -0.15 -2.80 -4.17
CA CYS A 35 0.85 -3.50 -3.36
C CYS A 35 1.25 -2.73 -2.09
N SER A 36 1.02 -1.42 -2.05
CA SER A 36 1.23 -0.60 -0.85
C SER A 36 0.10 -0.77 0.17
N ASP A 37 -1.11 -1.00 -0.31
CA ASP A 37 -2.31 -1.24 0.49
C ASP A 37 -3.12 -2.41 -0.13
N PRO A 38 -2.67 -3.67 0.07
CA PRO A 38 -3.33 -4.82 -0.51
C PRO A 38 -4.72 -4.99 0.09
N LYS A 39 -5.74 -4.67 -0.71
CA LYS A 39 -7.12 -4.97 -0.36
C LYS A 39 -7.38 -6.45 -0.58
N PRO A 40 -7.99 -7.15 0.39
CA PRO A 40 -8.37 -8.54 0.19
C PRO A 40 -9.33 -8.62 -1.00
N HIS A 41 -8.98 -9.46 -1.98
CA HIS A 41 -9.85 -9.76 -3.10
C HIS A 41 -10.98 -10.68 -2.63
N ILE A 42 -12.15 -10.62 -3.29
CA ILE A 42 -13.31 -11.46 -2.93
C ILE A 42 -13.01 -12.97 -3.04
N ASN A 43 -11.99 -13.32 -3.82
CA ASN A 43 -11.52 -14.71 -4.00
C ASN A 43 -10.36 -15.06 -3.06
N ASP A 44 -9.86 -14.10 -2.27
CA ASP A 44 -8.86 -14.43 -1.28
C ASP A 44 -9.54 -15.30 -0.22
N SER A 45 -8.99 -16.49 -0.01
CA SER A 45 -9.43 -17.36 1.06
C SER A 45 -9.04 -16.70 2.38
N ILE A 46 -9.95 -15.90 2.92
CA ILE A 46 -9.83 -15.32 4.26
C ILE A 46 -10.00 -16.48 5.23
N ILE A 47 -8.89 -17.11 5.60
CA ILE A 47 -8.87 -18.03 6.74
C ILE A 47 -9.07 -17.12 7.95
N PRO A 48 -10.16 -17.27 8.72
CA PRO A 48 -10.30 -16.56 9.98
C PRO A 48 -9.16 -17.05 10.86
N LEU A 49 -8.08 -16.27 10.94
CA LEU A 49 -7.11 -16.48 12.00
C LEU A 49 -7.89 -16.20 13.28
N GLU A 50 -8.15 -17.23 14.09
CA GLU A 50 -8.59 -17.06 15.48
C GLU A 50 -7.48 -16.31 16.22
N ARG A 51 -7.45 -14.99 16.05
CA ARG A 51 -6.54 -14.11 16.76
C ARG A 51 -7.23 -13.71 18.04
N ASN A 52 -6.71 -14.22 19.16
CA ASN A 52 -6.89 -13.65 20.48
C ASN A 52 -6.25 -12.24 20.56
N TYR A 53 -6.69 -11.32 19.70
CA TYR A 53 -6.25 -9.93 19.67
C TYR A 53 -7.30 -9.08 20.40
N ASN A 54 -6.97 -8.67 21.62
CA ASN A 54 -7.73 -7.68 22.37
C ASN A 54 -7.67 -6.34 21.62
N PHE A 55 -8.65 -6.07 20.77
CA PHE A 55 -8.90 -4.73 20.27
C PHE A 55 -9.44 -3.89 21.45
N PRO A 56 -8.75 -2.84 21.92
CA PRO A 56 -9.41 -1.90 22.82
C PRO A 56 -10.54 -1.25 22.00
N LYS A 57 -11.78 -1.60 22.34
CA LYS A 57 -12.97 -0.98 21.76
C LYS A 57 -12.86 0.52 22.02
N LYS A 58 -12.54 1.33 20.99
CA LYS A 58 -12.85 2.76 21.03
C LYS A 58 -14.37 2.85 21.08
N GLN A 59 -14.91 3.05 22.29
CA GLN A 59 -16.29 3.48 22.46
C GLN A 59 -16.42 4.83 21.75
N VAL A 60 -17.12 4.82 20.62
CA VAL A 60 -17.64 6.06 20.05
C VAL A 60 -18.78 6.48 20.96
N ILE A 61 -18.45 7.23 22.01
CA ILE A 61 -19.43 7.93 22.84
C ILE A 61 -19.98 9.10 22.02
N ASN A 62 -21.01 8.84 21.22
CA ASN A 62 -21.87 9.92 20.77
C ASN A 62 -22.81 10.23 21.93
N THR A 63 -22.36 11.13 22.79
CA THR A 63 -23.21 11.83 23.75
C THR A 63 -24.31 12.51 22.94
N LEU A 64 -25.53 12.00 23.02
CA LEU A 64 -26.72 12.77 22.66
C LEU A 64 -26.80 13.92 23.67
N ALA A 65 -26.28 15.08 23.28
CA ALA A 65 -26.49 16.32 24.00
C ALA A 65 -27.75 16.98 23.46
N SER A 66 -28.82 16.82 24.25
CA SER A 66 -30.00 17.68 24.45
C SER A 66 -30.84 18.08 23.23
#